data_AF-A0A562QKF6-F1
#
_entry.id   AF-A0A562QKF6-F1
#
_cell.length_a   1.000
_cell.length_b   1.000
_cell.length_c   1.000
_cell.angle_alpha   90.00
_cell.angle_beta   90.00
_cell.angle_gamma   90.00
#
_symmetry.space_group_name_H-M   'P 1'
#
loop_
_entity.id
_entity.type
_entity.pdbx_description
1 polymer ?
#
loop_
_entity_poly.entity_id
_entity_poly.type
_entity_poly.pdbx_seq_one_letter_code
_entity_poly.pdbx_strand_id
1 'polypeptide(L)' 'MKVNNPEMNMKFMQIAMKHLPEGKKFLDNKGIELNMEDLQPMLELLLNVMSEAYELGKDDATNKAE' A
#
# COMPACT_ATOMS: atom_id res chain seq x y z
N MET A 1 1.63 -19.15 -5.87
CA MET A 1 0.82 -19.05 -4.64
C MET A 1 0.67 -17.55 -4.38
N LYS A 2 -0.53 -16.95 -4.49
CA LYS A 2 -0.67 -15.54 -4.09
C LYS A 2 -0.52 -15.51 -2.57
N VAL A 3 0.63 -15.10 -2.06
CA VAL A 3 0.88 -14.97 -0.62
C VAL A 3 0.18 -13.70 -0.14
N ASN A 4 -1.16 -13.70 -0.22
CA ASN A 4 -1.94 -12.73 0.53
C ASN A 4 -1.86 -13.16 1.98
N ASN A 5 -0.84 -12.70 2.71
CA ASN A 5 -0.79 -12.84 4.15
C ASN A 5 -1.76 -11.81 4.75
N PRO A 6 -2.95 -12.23 5.26
CA PRO A 6 -3.97 -11.28 5.68
C PRO A 6 -3.49 -10.35 6.80
N GLU A 7 -2.58 -10.83 7.66
CA GLU A 7 -1.99 -10.02 8.73
C GLU A 7 -1.07 -8.91 8.19
N MET A 8 -0.34 -9.18 7.10
CA MET A 8 0.49 -8.17 6.46
C MET A 8 -0.37 -7.13 5.75
N ASN A 9 -1.45 -7.56 5.08
CA ASN A 9 -2.39 -6.64 4.45
C ASN A 9 -3.04 -5.69 5.47
N MET A 10 -3.39 -6.18 6.66
CA MET A 10 -3.87 -5.32 7.75
C MET A 10 -2.82 -4.29 8.19
N LYS A 11 -1.55 -4.69 8.32
CA LYS A 11 -0.45 -3.77 8.67
C LYS A 11 -0.22 -2.72 7.57
N PHE A 12 -0.24 -3.14 6.31
CA PHE A 12 -0.13 -2.22 5.17
C PHE A 12 -1.27 -1.22 5.13
N MET A 13 -2.51 -1.66 5.39
CA MET A 13 -3.66 -0.76 5.52
C MET A 13 -3.50 0.24 6.65
N GLN A 14 -2.97 -0.17 7.81
CA GLN A 14 -2.70 0.77 8.91
C GLN A 14 -1.68 1.84 8.51
N ILE A 15 -0.61 1.44 7.81
CA ILE A 15 0.40 2.38 7.30
C ILE A 15 -0.23 3.32 6.26
N ALA A 16 -0.99 2.77 5.30
CA ALA A 16 -1.66 3.55 4.26
C ALA A 16 -2.61 4.60 4.86
N MET A 17 -3.44 4.20 5.84
CA MET A 17 -4.38 5.10 6.50
C MET A 17 -3.69 6.21 7.30
N LYS A 18 -2.48 5.98 7.81
CA LYS A 18 -1.68 7.03 8.47
C LYS A 18 -1.26 8.14 7.50
N HIS A 19 -0.96 7.78 6.25
CA HIS A 19 -0.47 8.71 5.22
C HIS A 19 -1.57 9.25 4.30
N LEU A 20 -2.73 8.58 4.27
CA LEU A 20 -3.88 8.97 3.44
C LEU A 20 -4.29 10.45 3.61
N PRO A 21 -4.36 11.03 4.83
CA PRO A 21 -4.74 12.44 5.00
C PRO A 21 -3.78 13.42 4.31
N GLU A 22 -2.49 13.11 4.26
CA GLU A 22 -1.48 13.96 3.61
C GLU A 22 -1.65 13.96 2.09
N GLY A 23 -1.79 12.77 1.50
CA GLY A 23 -2.07 12.61 0.07
C GLY A 23 -3.41 13.23 -0.33
N LYS A 24 -4.45 13.03 0.50
CA LYS A 24 -5.75 13.66 0.30
C LYS A 24 -5.64 15.18 0.29
N LYS A 25 -4.97 15.78 1.28
CA LYS A 25 -4.79 17.24 1.35
C LYS A 25 -4.05 17.80 0.13
N PHE A 26 -3.05 17.08 -0.38
CA PHE A 26 -2.34 17.48 -1.60
C PHE A 26 -3.27 17.52 -2.82
N LEU A 27 -4.13 16.51 -2.97
CA LEU A 27 -5.08 16.42 -4.09
C LEU A 27 -6.21 17.45 -3.95
N ASP A 28 -6.76 17.61 -2.74
CA ASP A 28 -7.75 18.64 -2.42
C ASP A 28 -7.22 20.05 -2.78
N ASN A 29 -5.96 20.36 -2.45
CA ASN A 29 -5.32 21.64 -2.80
C ASN A 29 -5.18 21.88 -4.31
N LYS A 30 -5.22 20.83 -5.13
CA LYS A 30 -5.22 20.91 -6.59
C LYS A 30 -6.63 20.94 -7.18
N GLY A 31 -7.66 21.02 -6.34
CA GLY A 31 -9.07 20.96 -6.75
C GLY A 31 -9.53 19.56 -7.14
N ILE A 32 -8.79 18.52 -6.76
CA ILE A 32 -9.17 17.12 -6.99
C ILE A 32 -9.85 16.62 -5.73
N GLU A 33 -11.17 16.56 -5.75
CA GLU A 33 -11.95 15.98 -4.66
C GLU A 33 -11.91 14.46 -4.75
N LEU A 34 -11.41 13.83 -3.69
CA LEU A 34 -11.44 12.38 -3.54
C LEU A 34 -12.61 11.98 -2.64
N ASN A 35 -13.53 11.17 -3.18
CA ASN A 35 -14.49 10.45 -2.36
C ASN A 35 -13.96 9.06 -1.99
N MET A 36 -14.65 8.36 -1.08
CA MET A 36 -14.21 7.05 -0.60
C MET A 36 -14.30 5.94 -1.68
N GLU A 37 -15.15 6.13 -2.69
CA GLU A 37 -15.29 5.18 -3.81
C GLU A 37 -14.09 5.26 -4.75
N ASP A 38 -13.58 6.47 -5.03
CA ASP A 38 -12.38 6.72 -5.84
C ASP A 38 -11.11 6.19 -5.16
N LEU A 39 -11.10 6.20 -3.83
CA LEU A 39 -9.96 5.74 -3.03
C LEU A 39 -9.85 4.22 -2.98
N GLN A 40 -10.95 3.48 -3.07
CA GLN A 40 -10.96 2.03 -2.96
C GLN A 40 -10.05 1.31 -3.99
N PRO A 41 -10.13 1.58 -5.31
CA PRO A 41 -9.24 0.95 -6.28
C PRO A 41 -7.77 1.38 -6.10
N MET A 42 -7.54 2.61 -5.63
CA MET A 42 -6.19 3.10 -5.32
C MET A 42 -5.56 2.37 -4.13
N LEU A 43 -6.35 2.11 -3.08
CA LEU A 43 -5.92 1.36 -1.91
C LEU A 43 -5.62 -0.10 -2.27
N GLU A 44 -6.44 -0.74 -3.11
CA GLU A 44 -6.17 -2.10 -3.61
C GLU A 44 -4.86 -2.16 -4.40
N LEU A 45 -4.63 -1.20 -5.30
CA LEU A 45 -3.38 -1.10 -6.05
C LEU A 45 -2.17 -0.91 -5.12
N LEU A 46 -2.29 -0.01 -4.14
CA LEU A 46 -1.25 0.22 -3.14
C LEU A 46 -0.88 -1.07 -2.39
N LEU A 47 -1.87 -1.82 -1.92
CA LEU A 47 -1.64 -3.08 -1.20
C LEU A 47 -0.92 -4.12 -2.07
N ASN A 48 -1.26 -4.21 -3.36
CA ASN A 48 -0.57 -5.11 -4.29
C ASN A 48 0.90 -4.71 -4.44
N VAL A 49 1.18 -3.42 -4.71
CA VAL A 49 2.55 -2.90 -4.82
C VAL A 49 3.36 -3.13 -3.55
N MET A 50 2.77 -2.91 -2.37
CA MET A 50 3.42 -3.17 -1.09
C MET A 50 3.72 -4.66 -0.87
N SER A 51 2.83 -5.53 -1.33
CA SER A 51 3.02 -6.98 -1.23
C SER A 51 4.18 -7.44 -2.12
N GLU A 52 4.24 -6.97 -3.37
CA GLU A 52 5.35 -7.24 -4.29
C GLU A 52 6.68 -6.69 -3.76
N ALA A 53 6.69 -5.47 -3.21
CA ALA A 53 7.89 -4.88 -2.61
C ALA A 53 8.37 -5.65 -1.36
N TYR A 54 7.44 -6.18 -0.56
CA TYR A 54 7.77 -7.02 0.59
C TYR A 54 8.38 -8.36 0.17
N GLU A 55 7.81 -9.01 -0.85
CA GLU A 55 8.35 -10.25 -1.42
C GLU A 55 9.77 -10.00 -1.98
N LEU A 56 9.96 -8.94 -2.75
CA LEU A 56 11.27 -8.55 -3.27
C LEU A 56 12.31 -8.35 -2.14
N GLY A 57 11.95 -7.63 -1.07
CA GLY A 57 12.83 -7.41 0.06
C GLY A 57 13.16 -8.69 0.84
N LYS A 58 12.22 -9.63 0.91
CA LYS A 58 12.43 -10.95 1.53
C LYS A 58 13.37 -11.82 0.69
N ASP A 59 13.20 -11.81 -0.63
CA ASP A 59 14.07 -12.54 -1.56
C ASP A 59 15.50 -11.99 -1.50
N ASP A 60 15.67 -10.66 -1.51
CA ASP A 60 16.98 -10.01 -1.33
C ASP A 60 17.66 -10.39 0.00
N ALA A 61 16.91 -10.45 1.10
CA ALA A 61 17.45 -10.84 2.40
C ALA A 61 17.88 -12.31 2.43
N THR A 62 17.16 -13.19 1.71
CA THR A 62 17.47 -14.62 1.61
C THR A 62 18.66 -14.84 0.68
N ASN A 63 18.73 -14.13 -0.45
CA ASN A 63 19.82 -14.22 -1.43
C ASN A 63 21.14 -13.58 -0.96
N LYS A 64 21.10 -12.69 0.04
CA LYS A 64 22.30 -12.14 0.69
C LYS A 64 22.84 -13.01 1.84
N ALA A 65 22.12 -14.09 2.19
CA ALA A 65 22.54 -15.03 3.22
C ALA A 65 23.27 -16.28 2.66
N GLU A 66 23.46 -16.33 1.33
CA GLU A 66 24.32 -17.29 0.61
C GLU A 66 25.63 -16.62 0.17
#